data_AF-A0A1E3SBV8-F1
#
_entry.id   AF-A0A1E3SBV8-F1
#
_cell.length_a   1.000
_cell.length_b   1.000
_cell.length_c   1.000
_cell.angle_alpha   90.00
_cell.angle_beta   90.00
_cell.angle_gamma   90.00
#
_symmetry.space_group_name_H-M   'P 1'
#
loop_
_entity.id
_entity.type
_entity.pdbx_description
1 polymer ?
#
loop_
_entity_poly.entity_id
_entity_poly.type
_entity_poly.pdbx_seq_one_letter_code
_entity_poly.pdbx_strand_id
1 'polypeptide(L)'
;MGVPKLLGASLAMCAAVALSAPARADQYDFISQLDSMGVSYGSLSDMIDIGKAVCHDLRNGVTPPPVLAKLKSTGFAPAESAIILLSAIDNMCPDTKDDVVAWARSNGYTGPVY
;
A
#
# COMPACT_ATOMS: atom_id res chain seq x y z
N MET A 1 56.92 -18.67 -17.56
CA MET A 1 55.97 -19.31 -18.50
C MET A 1 54.95 -20.04 -17.64
N GLY A 2 53.65 -19.77 -17.60
CA GLY A 2 52.77 -18.80 -18.26
C GLY A 2 51.49 -18.67 -17.42
N VAL A 3 50.80 -17.55 -17.53
CA VAL A 3 49.56 -17.22 -16.81
C VAL A 3 48.38 -17.44 -17.76
N PRO A 4 47.25 -18.07 -17.36
CA PRO A 4 46.00 -17.89 -18.06
C PRO A 4 45.25 -16.69 -17.46
N LYS A 5 45.11 -15.64 -18.28
CA LYS A 5 44.13 -14.56 -18.13
C LYS A 5 42.76 -15.12 -18.49
N LEU A 6 41.79 -15.05 -17.58
CA LEU A 6 40.37 -15.07 -17.92
C LEU A 6 39.70 -13.86 -17.28
N LEU A 7 39.20 -12.99 -18.16
CA LEU A 7 38.27 -11.91 -17.86
C LEU A 7 37.02 -12.51 -17.21
N GLY A 8 36.56 -11.93 -16.10
CA GLY A 8 35.31 -12.29 -15.45
C GLY A 8 34.70 -11.04 -14.83
N ALA A 9 33.56 -10.63 -15.38
CA ALA A 9 32.92 -9.35 -15.15
C ALA A 9 32.42 -9.12 -13.72
N SER A 10 32.47 -7.85 -13.34
CA SER A 10 31.68 -7.11 -12.35
C SER A 10 30.42 -7.82 -11.82
N LEU A 11 30.43 -8.14 -10.52
CA LEU A 11 29.21 -8.23 -9.71
C LEU A 11 29.39 -7.33 -8.49
N ALA A 12 29.17 -6.04 -8.71
CA ALA A 12 28.78 -5.14 -7.63
C ALA A 12 27.38 -5.61 -7.18
N MET A 13 27.32 -6.43 -6.14
CA MET A 13 26.04 -6.80 -5.53
C MET A 13 25.49 -5.54 -4.86
N CYS A 14 24.46 -4.98 -5.49
CA CYS A 14 23.76 -3.78 -5.05
C CYS A 14 23.38 -3.85 -3.57
N ALA A 15 23.53 -2.69 -2.91
CA ALA A 15 23.19 -2.44 -1.54
C ALA A 15 21.83 -3.04 -1.16
N ALA A 16 21.79 -3.69 -0.01
CA ALA A 16 20.56 -4.09 0.65
C ALA A 16 19.65 -2.85 0.77
N VAL A 17 18.53 -2.85 0.04
CA VAL A 17 17.43 -1.90 0.25
C VAL A 17 16.64 -2.36 1.47
N ALA A 18 17.32 -2.49 2.61
CA ALA A 18 16.68 -2.74 3.89
C ALA A 18 16.41 -1.37 4.49
N LEU A 19 15.13 -1.03 4.65
CA LEU A 19 14.58 0.28 5.05
C LEU A 19 14.26 1.21 3.88
N SER A 20 13.32 0.82 3.03
CA SER A 20 12.46 1.81 2.40
C SER A 20 11.71 2.55 3.52
N ALA A 21 12.29 3.65 4.01
CA ALA A 21 11.47 4.72 4.55
C ALA A 21 10.34 4.95 3.53
N PRO A 22 9.08 5.11 3.95
CA PRO A 22 7.99 5.30 3.01
C PRO A 22 8.40 6.42 2.07
N ALA A 23 8.48 6.12 0.76
CA ALA A 23 8.85 7.15 -0.19
C ALA A 23 7.78 8.24 -0.01
N ARG A 24 8.21 9.49 0.13
CA ARG A 24 7.28 10.61 0.34
C ARG A 24 6.27 10.72 -0.81
N ALA A 25 6.64 10.21 -1.99
CA ALA A 25 5.78 10.10 -3.17
C ALA A 25 4.51 9.27 -2.88
N ASP A 26 4.67 8.04 -2.39
CA ASP A 26 3.57 7.12 -2.07
C ASP A 26 2.51 7.75 -1.13
N GLN A 27 2.97 8.55 -0.16
CA GLN A 27 2.10 9.27 0.77
C GLN A 27 1.39 10.45 0.08
N TYR A 28 2.06 11.15 -0.83
CA TYR A 28 1.47 12.24 -1.59
C TYR A 28 0.47 11.73 -2.63
N ASP A 29 0.79 10.63 -3.32
CA ASP A 29 -0.10 10.00 -4.31
C ASP A 29 -1.35 9.44 -3.63
N PHE A 30 -1.20 8.84 -2.44
CA PHE A 30 -2.32 8.49 -1.56
C PHE A 30 -3.23 9.68 -1.28
N ILE A 31 -2.66 10.79 -0.77
CA ILE A 31 -3.42 12.00 -0.46
C ILE A 31 -4.09 12.59 -1.70
N SER A 32 -3.35 12.69 -2.81
CA SER A 32 -3.89 13.20 -4.08
C SER A 32 -5.04 12.35 -4.59
N GLN A 33 -4.99 11.03 -4.41
CA GLN A 33 -6.07 10.15 -4.81
C GLN A 33 -7.31 10.37 -3.93
N LEU A 34 -7.14 10.51 -2.61
CA LEU A 34 -8.24 10.84 -1.69
C LEU A 34 -8.92 12.16 -2.04
N ASP A 35 -8.12 13.20 -2.30
CA ASP A 35 -8.61 14.52 -2.69
C ASP A 35 -9.41 14.46 -3.99
N SER A 36 -8.91 13.72 -4.98
CA SER A 36 -9.58 13.52 -6.27
C SER A 36 -10.91 12.78 -6.15
N MET A 37 -11.04 11.91 -5.15
CA MET A 37 -12.24 11.14 -4.85
C MET A 37 -13.16 11.82 -3.82
N GLY A 38 -12.80 13.01 -3.34
CA GLY A 38 -13.62 13.83 -2.46
C GLY A 38 -13.70 13.35 -1.01
N VAL A 39 -12.70 12.60 -0.52
CA VAL A 39 -12.66 12.17 0.88
C VAL A 39 -12.31 13.37 1.78
N SER A 40 -13.12 13.60 2.82
CA SER A 40 -12.85 14.67 3.78
C SER A 40 -12.01 14.19 4.95
N TYR A 41 -10.90 14.86 5.23
CA TYR A 41 -10.05 14.61 6.40
C TYR A 41 -9.54 15.93 7.00
N GLY A 42 -9.38 15.98 8.32
CA GLY A 42 -9.05 17.22 9.04
C GLY A 42 -7.56 17.58 9.04
N SER A 43 -6.67 16.58 8.91
CA SER A 43 -5.22 16.75 8.97
C SER A 43 -4.54 15.80 8.00
N LEU A 44 -3.64 16.34 7.18
CA LEU A 44 -2.85 15.54 6.23
C LEU A 44 -1.95 14.55 6.96
N SER A 45 -1.37 14.94 8.10
CA SER A 45 -0.53 14.04 8.89
C SER A 45 -1.34 12.87 9.45
N ASP A 46 -2.53 13.16 9.97
CA ASP A 46 -3.41 12.15 10.56
C ASP A 46 -3.89 11.17 9.48
N MET A 47 -4.22 11.69 8.29
CA MET A 47 -4.66 10.87 7.16
C MET A 47 -3.53 9.94 6.68
N ILE A 48 -2.29 10.43 6.62
CA ILE A 48 -1.12 9.61 6.33
C ILE A 48 -0.95 8.50 7.38
N ASP A 49 -1.10 8.82 8.67
CA ASP A 49 -0.97 7.83 9.74
C ASP A 49 -2.10 6.80 9.73
N ILE A 50 -3.31 7.20 9.33
CA ILE A 50 -4.43 6.28 9.06
C ILE A 50 -4.09 5.34 7.89
N GLY A 51 -3.54 5.85 6.79
CA GLY A 51 -3.08 5.03 5.67
C GLY A 51 -2.01 4.01 6.08
N LYS A 52 -1.04 4.43 6.90
CA LYS A 52 -0.04 3.51 7.48
C LYS A 52 -0.68 2.45 8.37
N ALA A 53 -1.67 2.82 9.19
CA ALA A 53 -2.37 1.88 10.05
C ALA A 53 -3.17 0.84 9.24
N VAL A 54 -3.82 1.26 8.15
CA VAL A 54 -4.47 0.34 7.19
C VAL A 54 -3.45 -0.65 6.63
N CYS A 55 -2.33 -0.15 6.11
CA CYS A 55 -1.28 -1.01 5.57
C CYS A 55 -0.69 -1.96 6.61
N HIS A 56 -0.53 -1.50 7.85
CA HIS A 56 -0.09 -2.35 8.96
C HIS A 56 -1.09 -3.47 9.25
N ASP A 57 -2.38 -3.17 9.30
CA ASP A 57 -3.42 -4.18 9.54
C ASP A 57 -3.44 -5.22 8.41
N LEU A 58 -3.38 -4.77 7.14
CA LEU A 58 -3.37 -5.66 5.97
C LEU A 58 -2.12 -6.56 5.93
N ARG A 59 -0.92 -6.01 6.18
CA ARG A 59 0.33 -6.80 6.24
C ARG A 59 0.33 -7.84 7.36
N ASN A 60 -0.49 -7.64 8.40
CA ASN A 60 -0.70 -8.59 9.48
C ASN A 60 -1.83 -9.59 9.20
N GLY A 61 -2.36 -9.63 7.97
CA GLY A 61 -3.39 -10.57 7.55
C GLY A 61 -4.81 -10.21 7.99
N VAL A 62 -5.05 -8.97 8.43
CA VAL A 62 -6.41 -8.50 8.72
C VAL A 62 -7.16 -8.34 7.41
N THR A 63 -8.34 -8.93 7.30
CA THR A 63 -9.17 -8.82 6.09
C THR A 63 -9.82 -7.43 5.99
N PRO A 64 -10.27 -7.00 4.79
CA PRO A 64 -10.88 -5.69 4.59
C PRO A 64 -12.08 -5.34 5.49
N PRO A 65 -13.02 -6.24 5.87
CA PRO A 65 -14.19 -5.84 6.66
C PRO A 65 -13.85 -5.26 8.05
N PRO A 66 -12.95 -5.88 8.85
CA PRO A 66 -12.44 -5.25 10.07
C PRO A 66 -11.75 -3.88 9.84
N VAL A 67 -10.96 -3.74 8.78
CA VAL A 67 -10.29 -2.48 8.44
C VAL A 67 -11.31 -1.38 8.14
N LEU A 68 -12.31 -1.68 7.31
CA LEU A 68 -13.41 -0.77 6.99
C LEU A 68 -14.25 -0.42 8.22
N ALA A 69 -14.49 -1.39 9.11
CA ALA A 69 -15.19 -1.13 10.37
C ALA A 69 -14.42 -0.15 11.28
N LYS A 70 -13.09 -0.28 11.33
CA LYS A 70 -12.21 0.64 12.06
C LYS A 70 -12.26 2.06 11.46
N LEU A 71 -12.17 2.20 10.14
CA LEU A 71 -12.30 3.51 9.46
C LEU A 71 -13.67 4.16 9.70
N LYS A 72 -14.74 3.37 9.69
CA LYS A 72 -16.07 3.89 10.06
C LYS A 72 -16.11 4.36 11.52
N SER A 73 -15.44 3.64 12.43
CA SER A 73 -15.36 4.03 13.84
C SER A 73 -14.58 5.32 14.08
N THR A 74 -13.69 5.70 13.15
CA THR A 74 -12.98 6.99 13.19
C THR A 74 -13.79 8.14 12.59
N GLY A 75 -14.98 7.86 12.03
CA GLY A 75 -15.93 8.88 11.55
C GLY A 75 -16.07 8.98 10.03
N PHE A 76 -15.36 8.15 9.26
CA PHE A 76 -15.50 8.16 7.80
C PHE A 76 -16.82 7.52 7.35
N ALA A 77 -17.39 8.04 6.26
CA ALA A 77 -18.52 7.39 5.62
C ALA A 77 -18.13 6.01 5.07
N PRO A 78 -19.09 5.08 4.87
CA PRO A 78 -18.77 3.77 4.31
C PRO A 78 -18.06 3.82 2.94
N ALA A 79 -18.46 4.75 2.08
CA ALA A 79 -17.83 4.95 0.77
C ALA A 79 -16.40 5.51 0.91
N GLU A 80 -16.21 6.53 1.76
CA GLU A 80 -14.88 7.09 2.04
C GLU A 80 -13.94 6.04 2.66
N SER A 81 -14.45 5.18 3.54
CA SER A 81 -13.65 4.10 4.14
C SER A 81 -13.13 3.13 3.08
N ALA A 82 -13.96 2.79 2.09
CA ALA A 82 -13.57 1.94 0.98
C ALA A 82 -12.53 2.63 0.09
N ILE A 83 -12.73 3.92 -0.19
CA ILE A 83 -11.76 4.74 -0.92
C ILE A 83 -10.42 4.77 -0.19
N ILE A 84 -10.39 5.04 1.12
CA ILE A 84 -9.17 5.06 1.92
C ILE A 84 -8.42 3.74 1.86
N LEU A 85 -9.13 2.61 1.98
CA LEU A 85 -8.53 1.29 1.88
C LEU A 85 -7.91 1.06 0.49
N LEU A 86 -8.66 1.35 -0.58
CA LEU A 86 -8.18 1.20 -1.97
C LEU A 86 -6.98 2.09 -2.25
N SER A 87 -7.04 3.37 -1.85
CA SER A 87 -5.93 4.30 -2.01
C SER A 87 -4.68 3.87 -1.26
N ALA A 88 -4.82 3.28 -0.07
CA ALA A 88 -3.70 2.78 0.71
C ALA A 88 -3.01 1.60 -0.01
N ILE A 89 -3.78 0.62 -0.52
CA ILE A 89 -3.20 -0.52 -1.24
C ILE A 89 -2.66 -0.16 -2.62
N ASP A 90 -3.15 0.91 -3.26
CA ASP A 90 -2.63 1.34 -4.55
C ASP A 90 -1.30 2.09 -4.42
N ASN A 91 -1.14 2.89 -3.35
CA ASN A 91 -0.03 3.84 -3.25
C ASN A 91 0.94 3.51 -2.12
N MET A 92 0.46 3.14 -0.92
CA MET A 92 1.29 3.00 0.28
C MET A 92 1.72 1.56 0.58
N CYS A 93 0.89 0.58 0.24
CA CYS A 93 1.17 -0.85 0.44
C CYS A 93 0.72 -1.71 -0.76
N PRO A 94 1.29 -1.49 -1.96
CA PRO A 94 1.00 -2.29 -3.15
C PRO A 94 1.29 -3.78 -2.98
N ASP A 95 2.15 -4.14 -2.02
CA ASP A 95 2.41 -5.53 -1.62
C ASP A 95 1.17 -6.26 -1.07
N THR A 96 0.18 -5.52 -0.54
CA THR A 96 -1.05 -6.11 0.03
C THR A 96 -2.22 -6.16 -0.95
N LYS A 97 -2.09 -5.56 -2.14
CA LYS A 97 -3.17 -5.43 -3.12
C LYS A 97 -3.67 -6.79 -3.59
N ASP A 98 -2.76 -7.71 -3.89
CA ASP A 98 -3.12 -9.05 -4.36
C ASP A 98 -3.89 -9.86 -3.31
N ASP A 99 -3.52 -9.72 -2.03
CA ASP A 99 -4.22 -10.38 -0.92
C ASP A 99 -5.64 -9.85 -0.74
N VAL A 100 -5.81 -8.52 -0.83
CA VAL A 100 -7.12 -7.87 -0.77
C VAL A 100 -7.99 -8.30 -1.95
N VAL A 101 -7.43 -8.37 -3.15
CA VAL A 101 -8.14 -8.82 -4.36
C VAL A 101 -8.52 -10.30 -4.24
N ALA A 102 -7.62 -11.16 -3.77
CA ALA A 102 -7.90 -12.57 -3.55
C ALA A 102 -9.03 -12.77 -2.54
N TRP A 103 -9.00 -12.01 -1.43
CA TRP A 103 -10.11 -11.96 -0.48
C TRP A 103 -11.41 -11.50 -1.15
N ALA A 104 -11.38 -10.42 -1.94
CA ALA A 104 -12.59 -9.90 -2.57
C ALA A 104 -13.21 -10.95 -3.50
N ARG A 105 -12.40 -11.64 -4.30
CA ARG A 105 -12.83 -12.71 -5.20
C ARG A 105 -13.42 -13.90 -4.44
N SER A 106 -12.81 -14.31 -3.31
CA SER A 106 -13.37 -15.39 -2.48
C SER A 106 -14.71 -15.02 -1.84
N ASN A 107 -15.02 -13.72 -1.77
CA ASN A 107 -16.29 -13.17 -1.29
C ASN A 107 -17.24 -12.77 -2.44
N GLY A 108 -17.00 -13.24 -3.67
CA GLY A 108 -17.92 -13.10 -4.81
C GLY A 108 -17.70 -11.86 -5.68
N TYR A 109 -16.63 -11.10 -5.49
CA TYR A 109 -16.26 -10.02 -6.40
C TYR A 109 -15.76 -10.58 -7.74
N THR A 110 -16.38 -10.16 -8.85
CA THR A 110 -16.04 -10.58 -10.22
C THR A 110 -15.67 -9.41 -11.14
N GLY A 111 -15.54 -8.20 -10.58
CA GLY A 111 -15.20 -7.00 -11.33
C GLY A 111 -13.73 -6.92 -11.76
N PRO A 112 -13.40 -5.99 -12.67
CA PRO A 112 -12.02 -5.74 -13.07
C PRO A 112 -11.24 -5.08 -11.91
N VAL A 113 -10.00 -5.51 -11.72
CA VAL A 113 -9.03 -4.82 -10.86
C VAL A 113 -8.16 -3.92 -11.74
N TYR A 114 -8.04 -2.65 -11.37
CA TYR A 114 -7.23 -1.65 -12.05
C TYR A 114 -6.08 -1.21 -11.14
#